data_AF-A0AAU6JP92-F1
#
_entry.id   AF-A0AAU6JP92-F1
#
_cell.length_a   1.000
_cell.length_b   1.000
_cell.length_c   1.000
_cell.angle_alpha   90.00
_cell.angle_beta   90.00
_cell.angle_gamma   90.00
#
_symmetry.space_group_name_H-M   'P 1'
#
loop_
_entity.id
_entity.type
_entity.pdbx_description
1 polymer ?
#
loop_
_entity_poly.entity_id
_entity_poly.type
_entity_poly.pdbx_seq_one_letter_code
_entity_poly.pdbx_strand_id
1 'polypeptide(L)'
;MHGNIDEVAALVDTITTDPSLLRVSQLAAHADLSTRQLQRLFAEYVGIGPKWVIRRTRIQEAASRAATTPQDWSALATELGYANQGQFIRDFTGAVGISPAQYASRTRRWDDGS
;
A
#
# COMPACT_ATOMS: atom_id res chain seq x y z
N MET A 1 -4.02 3.82 30.97
CA MET A 1 -4.47 4.11 29.60
C MET A 1 -3.33 3.83 28.63
N HIS A 2 -3.01 2.56 28.36
CA HIS A 2 -1.96 2.16 27.40
C HIS A 2 -2.50 1.26 26.26
N GLY A 3 -3.77 0.87 26.29
CA GLY A 3 -4.34 -0.09 25.33
C GLY A 3 -4.44 0.42 23.88
N ASN A 4 -4.72 1.71 23.67
CA ASN A 4 -5.00 2.22 22.32
C ASN A 4 -3.74 2.38 21.43
N ILE A 5 -2.57 2.67 22.01
CA ILE A 5 -1.34 2.84 21.21
C ILE A 5 -0.80 1.49 20.75
N ASP A 6 -0.81 0.49 21.63
CA ASP A 6 -0.40 -0.88 21.31
C ASP A 6 -1.35 -1.51 20.28
N GLU A 7 -2.65 -1.24 20.40
CA GLU A 7 -3.66 -1.65 19.41
C GLU A 7 -3.41 -1.01 18.04
N VAL A 8 -3.15 0.30 17.99
CA VAL A 8 -2.86 0.98 16.73
C VAL A 8 -1.55 0.49 16.11
N ALA A 9 -0.52 0.24 16.92
CA ALA A 9 0.74 -0.33 16.46
C ALA A 9 0.53 -1.72 15.86
N ALA A 10 -0.27 -2.58 16.51
CA ALA A 10 -0.63 -3.89 15.98
C ALA A 10 -1.40 -3.76 14.65
N LEU A 11 -2.34 -2.82 14.53
CA LEU A 11 -3.06 -2.58 13.28
C LEU A 11 -2.15 -2.11 12.15
N VAL A 12 -1.15 -1.27 12.44
CA VAL A 12 -0.14 -0.88 11.46
C VAL A 12 0.68 -2.09 11.02
N ASP A 13 1.12 -2.92 11.97
CA ASP A 13 1.86 -4.14 11.69
C ASP A 13 1.07 -5.10 10.79
N THR A 14 -0.22 -5.33 11.09
CA THR A 14 -1.12 -6.14 10.25
C THR A 14 -1.19 -5.60 8.81
N ILE A 15 -1.32 -4.29 8.60
CA ILE A 15 -1.35 -3.71 7.24
C ILE A 15 -0.01 -3.91 6.51
N THR A 16 1.11 -3.88 7.23
CA THR A 16 2.43 -4.01 6.62
C THR A 16 2.83 -5.46 6.36
N THR A 17 2.25 -6.42 7.09
CA THR A 17 2.54 -7.86 6.97
C THR A 17 1.52 -8.63 6.13
N ASP A 18 0.28 -8.12 6.01
CA ASP A 18 -0.78 -8.70 5.18
C ASP A 18 -1.07 -7.83 3.94
N PRO A 19 -0.48 -8.15 2.78
CA PRO A 19 -0.71 -7.40 1.54
C PRO A 19 -2.13 -7.58 0.98
N SER A 20 -2.95 -8.49 1.52
CA SER A 20 -4.35 -8.68 1.10
C SER A 20 -5.31 -7.64 1.69
N LEU A 21 -4.84 -6.84 2.66
CA LEU A 21 -5.59 -5.73 3.26
C LEU A 21 -5.54 -4.47 2.37
N LEU A 22 -6.33 -4.52 1.30
CA LEU A 22 -6.33 -3.51 0.23
C LEU A 22 -7.22 -2.29 0.52
N ARG A 23 -8.12 -2.40 1.52
CA ARG A 23 -9.16 -1.41 1.83
C ARG A 23 -9.27 -1.15 3.32
N VAL A 24 -9.57 0.11 3.68
CA VAL A 24 -9.80 0.52 5.08
C VAL A 24 -10.94 -0.27 5.72
N SER A 25 -11.97 -0.67 4.95
CA SER A 25 -13.07 -1.49 5.46
C SER A 25 -12.65 -2.92 5.84
N GLN A 26 -11.66 -3.50 5.17
CA GLN A 26 -11.14 -4.83 5.52
C GLN A 26 -10.38 -4.76 6.85
N LEU A 27 -9.54 -3.74 7.01
CA LEU A 27 -8.83 -3.49 8.26
C LEU A 27 -9.80 -3.18 9.43
N ALA A 28 -10.84 -2.39 9.16
CA ALA A 28 -11.85 -2.08 10.16
C ALA A 28 -12.61 -3.34 10.61
N ALA A 29 -13.01 -4.19 9.66
CA ALA A 29 -13.63 -5.48 9.96
C ALA A 29 -12.67 -6.43 10.71
N HIS A 30 -11.39 -6.44 10.37
CA HIS A 30 -10.37 -7.23 11.08
C HIS A 30 -10.21 -6.80 12.55
N ALA A 31 -10.40 -5.51 12.82
CA ALA A 31 -10.29 -4.92 14.15
C ALA A 31 -11.61 -4.90 14.94
N ASP A 32 -12.72 -5.39 14.38
CA ASP A 32 -14.08 -5.20 14.93
C ASP A 32 -14.44 -3.71 15.20
N LEU A 33 -13.98 -2.83 14.31
CA LEU A 33 -14.21 -1.39 14.39
C LEU A 33 -15.03 -0.89 13.21
N SER A 34 -15.77 0.19 13.41
CA SER A 34 -16.23 1.00 12.28
C SER A 34 -15.05 1.71 11.61
N THR A 35 -15.16 1.97 10.32
CA THR A 35 -14.17 2.78 9.57
C THR A 35 -13.93 4.16 10.20
N ARG A 36 -14.96 4.76 10.81
CA ARG A 36 -14.84 6.04 11.53
C ARG A 36 -14.01 5.91 12.82
N GLN A 37 -14.22 4.85 13.61
CA GLN A 37 -13.43 4.59 14.81
C GLN A 37 -11.97 4.36 14.45
N LEU A 38 -11.72 3.52 13.44
CA LEU A 38 -10.38 3.23 12.93
C LEU A 38 -9.68 4.50 12.43
N GLN A 39 -10.36 5.34 11.65
CA GLN A 39 -9.81 6.62 11.18
C GLN A 39 -9.46 7.55 12.34
N ARG A 40 -10.29 7.62 13.38
CA ARG A 40 -10.04 8.44 14.56
C ARG A 40 -8.81 7.95 15.33
N LEU A 41 -8.69 6.64 15.56
CA LEU A 41 -7.53 6.04 16.21
C LEU A 41 -6.24 6.34 15.44
N PHE A 42 -6.24 6.15 14.13
CA PHE A 42 -5.08 6.46 13.29
C PHE A 42 -4.71 7.95 13.31
N ALA A 43 -5.69 8.85 13.29
CA ALA A 43 -5.44 10.29 13.40
C ALA A 43 -4.87 10.68 14.77
N GLU A 44 -5.34 10.04 15.84
CA GLU A 44 -4.92 10.32 17.22
C GLU A 44 -3.51 9.80 17.54
N TYR A 45 -3.18 8.58 17.09
CA TYR A 45 -1.94 7.89 17.50
C TYR A 45 -0.85 7.83 16.41
N VAL A 46 -1.20 7.83 15.12
CA VAL A 46 -0.23 7.77 14.00
C VAL A 46 -0.08 9.12 13.31
N GLY A 47 -1.08 10.01 13.42
CA GLY A 47 -1.12 11.29 12.72
C GLY A 47 -1.40 11.19 11.21
N ILE A 48 -1.55 9.97 10.68
CA ILE A 48 -1.86 9.69 9.28
C ILE A 48 -3.02 8.69 9.19
N GLY A 49 -3.86 8.81 8.17
CA GLY A 49 -5.01 7.93 8.02
C GLY A 49 -4.63 6.50 7.59
N PRO A 50 -5.48 5.49 7.91
CA PRO A 50 -5.21 4.09 7.57
C PRO A 50 -5.11 3.85 6.06
N LYS A 51 -5.83 4.67 5.27
CA LYS A 51 -5.76 4.66 3.80
C LYS A 51 -4.35 4.95 3.29
N TRP A 52 -3.61 5.81 3.98
CA TRP A 52 -2.25 6.17 3.59
C TRP A 52 -1.31 4.98 3.80
N VAL A 53 -1.42 4.28 4.94
CA VAL A 53 -0.60 3.10 5.24
C VAL A 53 -0.86 1.98 4.23
N ILE A 54 -2.14 1.66 3.98
CA ILE A 54 -2.54 0.68 2.97
C ILE A 54 -2.00 1.05 1.58
N ARG A 55 -2.11 2.32 1.20
CA ARG A 55 -1.57 2.80 -0.08
C ARG A 55 -0.06 2.63 -0.13
N ARG A 56 0.67 2.97 0.93
CA ARG A 56 2.13 2.81 0.99
C ARG A 56 2.54 1.35 0.81
N THR A 57 1.90 0.42 1.52
CA THR A 57 2.18 -1.02 1.37
C THR A 57 1.96 -1.48 -0.08
N ARG A 58 0.85 -1.09 -0.71
CA ARG A 58 0.54 -1.42 -2.11
C ARG A 58 1.59 -0.89 -3.10
N ILE A 59 2.13 0.30 -2.83
CA ILE A 59 3.16 0.93 -3.67
C ILE A 59 4.49 0.19 -3.52
N GLN A 60 4.86 -0.19 -2.30
CA GLN A 60 6.07 -0.96 -2.02
C GLN A 60 6.00 -2.33 -2.69
N GLU A 61 4.86 -3.01 -2.61
CA GLU A 61 4.63 -4.28 -3.30
C GLU A 61 4.70 -4.11 -4.83
N ALA A 62 4.07 -3.06 -5.36
CA ALA A 62 4.16 -2.75 -6.79
C ALA A 62 5.60 -2.51 -7.24
N ALA A 63 6.39 -1.77 -6.47
CA ALA A 63 7.79 -1.48 -6.79
C ALA A 63 8.65 -2.75 -6.76
N SER A 64 8.43 -3.62 -5.77
CA SER A 64 9.09 -4.93 -5.68
C SER A 64 8.81 -5.78 -6.94
N ARG A 65 7.54 -5.92 -7.33
CA ARG A 65 7.15 -6.73 -8.51
C ARG A 65 7.54 -6.09 -9.85
N ALA A 66 7.57 -4.76 -9.93
CA ALA A 66 8.00 -4.04 -11.11
C ALA A 66 9.47 -4.32 -11.48
N ALA A 67 10.30 -4.62 -10.48
CA ALA A 67 11.70 -4.94 -10.69
C ALA A 67 11.91 -6.31 -11.35
N THR A 68 11.06 -7.30 -11.04
CA THR A 68 11.37 -8.72 -11.33
C THR A 68 10.88 -9.25 -12.68
N THR A 69 9.80 -8.72 -13.28
CA THR A 69 9.17 -9.35 -14.46
C THR A 69 8.52 -8.32 -15.40
N PRO A 70 8.45 -8.56 -16.74
CA PRO A 70 7.55 -7.80 -17.63
C PRO A 70 6.11 -7.84 -17.11
N GLN A 71 5.56 -6.68 -16.71
CA GLN A 71 4.25 -6.61 -16.08
C GLN A 71 3.16 -6.12 -17.04
N ASP A 72 2.06 -6.87 -17.05
CA ASP A 72 0.75 -6.31 -17.37
C ASP A 72 0.33 -5.41 -16.20
N TRP A 73 0.49 -4.10 -16.39
CA TRP A 73 0.15 -3.08 -15.39
C TRP A 73 -1.34 -3.06 -15.05
N SER A 74 -2.22 -3.51 -15.94
CA SER A 74 -3.65 -3.59 -15.70
C SER A 74 -3.98 -4.76 -14.76
N ALA A 75 -3.37 -5.92 -15.02
CA ALA A 75 -3.48 -7.08 -14.15
C ALA A 75 -2.94 -6.76 -12.74
N LEU A 76 -1.73 -6.19 -12.65
CA LEU A 76 -1.13 -5.79 -11.37
C LEU A 76 -2.01 -4.78 -10.62
N ALA A 77 -2.56 -3.78 -11.31
CA ALA A 77 -3.45 -2.81 -10.68
C ALA A 77 -4.66 -3.52 -10.03
N THR A 78 -5.23 -4.50 -10.72
CA THR A 78 -6.37 -5.30 -10.22
C THR A 78 -5.99 -6.14 -9.01
N GLU A 79 -4.85 -6.84 -9.06
CA GLU A 79 -4.33 -7.64 -7.93
C GLU A 79 -4.08 -6.78 -6.69
N LEU A 80 -3.55 -5.58 -6.88
CA LEU A 80 -3.35 -4.61 -5.80
C LEU A 80 -4.64 -3.90 -5.39
N GLY A 81 -5.81 -4.26 -5.94
CA GLY A 81 -7.11 -3.69 -5.56
C GLY A 81 -7.34 -2.26 -6.04
N TYR A 82 -6.70 -1.84 -7.13
CA TYR A 82 -7.04 -0.61 -7.84
C TYR A 82 -8.22 -0.87 -8.79
N ALA A 83 -9.08 0.13 -8.95
CA ALA A 83 -10.22 0.03 -9.87
C ALA A 83 -9.79 -0.03 -11.34
N ASN A 84 -8.63 0.54 -11.67
CA ASN A 84 -8.03 0.50 -13.00
C ASN A 84 -6.55 0.89 -12.94
N GLN A 85 -5.83 0.61 -14.04
CA GLN A 85 -4.44 0.96 -14.24
C GLN A 85 -4.16 2.46 -14.08
N GLY A 86 -5.06 3.34 -14.52
CA GLY A 86 -4.87 4.79 -14.43
C GLY A 86 -4.79 5.29 -12.99
N GLN A 87 -5.63 4.75 -12.09
CA GLN A 87 -5.56 5.08 -10.66
C GLN A 87 -4.27 4.56 -10.04
N PHE A 88 -3.85 3.34 -10.40
CA PHE A 88 -2.58 2.77 -9.95
C PHE A 88 -1.39 3.64 -10.37
N ILE A 89 -1.28 4.01 -11.66
CA ILE A 89 -0.17 4.82 -12.18
C ILE A 89 -0.10 6.18 -11.48
N ARG A 90 -1.24 6.85 -11.27
CA ARG A 90 -1.28 8.12 -10.53
C ARG A 90 -0.79 7.94 -9.10
N ASP A 91 -1.26 6.90 -8.42
CA ASP A 91 -0.90 6.69 -7.04
C ASP A 91 0.57 6.31 -6.86
N PHE A 92 1.10 5.48 -7.77
CA PHE A 92 2.52 5.11 -7.86
C PHE A 92 3.41 6.30 -8.16
N THR A 93 3.09 7.04 -9.22
CA THR A 93 3.89 8.21 -9.62
C THR A 93 3.88 9.28 -8.53
N GLY A 94 2.75 9.49 -7.86
CA GLY A 94 2.69 10.45 -6.74
C GLY A 94 3.50 10.04 -5.51
N ALA A 95 3.79 8.75 -5.33
CA ALA A 95 4.58 8.25 -4.21
C ALA A 95 6.07 8.05 -4.53
N VAL A 96 6.38 7.58 -5.74
CA VAL A 96 7.73 7.20 -6.20
C VAL A 96 8.38 8.32 -7.05
N GLY A 97 7.59 9.23 -7.60
CA GLY A 97 8.05 10.36 -8.42
C GLY A 97 8.21 10.05 -9.92
N ILE A 98 8.17 8.77 -10.31
CA ILE A 98 8.23 8.32 -11.71
C ILE A 98 7.18 7.24 -11.97
N SER A 99 6.87 6.97 -13.25
CA SER A 99 5.89 5.95 -13.59
C SER A 99 6.39 4.53 -13.26
N PRO A 100 5.50 3.55 -13.03
CA PRO A 100 5.89 2.15 -12.81
C PRO A 100 6.78 1.59 -13.92
N ALA A 101 6.49 1.92 -15.19
CA ALA A 101 7.29 1.50 -16.34
C ALA A 101 8.69 2.12 -16.36
N GLN A 102 8.81 3.39 -15.99
CA GLN A 102 10.11 4.05 -15.86
C GLN A 102 10.91 3.46 -14.70
N TYR A 103 10.26 3.14 -13.58
CA TYR A 103 10.89 2.47 -12.45
C TYR A 103 11.44 1.09 -12.85
N ALA A 104 10.60 0.24 -13.47
CA ALA A 104 10.98 -1.09 -13.93
C ALA A 104 12.16 -1.10 -14.92
N SER A 105 12.20 -0.13 -15.83
CA SER A 105 13.31 -0.03 -16.80
C SER A 105 14.62 0.41 -16.16
N ARG A 106 14.57 1.23 -15.09
CA ARG A 106 15.76 1.64 -14.33
C ARG A 106 16.32 0.49 -13.48
N THR A 107 15.46 -0.29 -12.84
CA THR A 107 15.91 -1.43 -12.02
C THR A 107 16.56 -2.51 -12.89
N ARG A 108 15.95 -2.90 -14.01
CA ARG A 108 16.54 -3.91 -14.91
C ARG A 108 17.88 -3.50 -15.51
N ARG A 109 18.04 -2.23 -15.86
CA ARG A 109 19.32 -1.71 -16.34
C ARG A 109 20.46 -1.84 -15.32
N TRP A 110 20.13 -1.91 -14.04
CA TRP A 110 21.12 -2.16 -12.98
C TRP A 110 21.45 -3.65 -12.85
N ASP A 111 20.45 -4.51 -13.02
CA ASP A 111 20.61 -5.97 -12.91
C ASP A 111 21.34 -6.58 -14.13
N ASP A 112 21.16 -6.01 -15.34
CA ASP A 112 21.80 -6.50 -16.59
C ASP A 112 23.30 -6.13 -16.71
N GLY A 113 23.87 -5.42 -15.73
CA GLY A 113 25.22 -4.85 -15.78
C GLY A 113 26.21 -5.32 -14.70
N SER A 114 25.87 -6.37 -13.93
CA SER A 114 26.73 -6.93 -12.87
C SER A 114 27.19 -8.35 -13.16
#